data_AF-A0A955XM64-F1
#
_entry.id   AF-A0A955XM64-F1
#
_cell.length_a   1.000
_cell.length_b   1.000
_cell.length_c   1.000
_cell.angle_alpha   90.00
_cell.angle_beta   90.00
_cell.angle_gamma   90.00
#
_symmetry.space_group_name_H-M   'P 1'
#
loop_
_entity.id
_entity.type
_entity.pdbx_description
1 polymer ?
#
loop_
_entity_poly.entity_id
_entity_poly.type
_entity_poly.pdbx_seq_one_letter_code
_entity_poly.pdbx_strand_id
1 'polypeptide(L)'
;AMMRDDHRRGRPLRLRRFKQHARRFWDAIPARFREGAVLMIHDEPNPDPELDEVYFFGMCEPAFAALEDAVAASGDPRPSERQSLVHVWYGSFAETAARARQFDWRGELEETILHELTHHWEHRAGLDGLDRFDAAQLINFGRLRGLAAPLYFWRDGEPDGDHAWIIDADRFVEVEGPPPWTVDPGDGGPPVTCEPDPYDGFATIPGRGAALDGAQGDLIVAPRLPERPTLWQRVRRLFGRDDE
;
A
#
# COMPACT_ATOMS: atom_id res chain seq x y z
N ALA A 1 -28.61 11.97 8.32
CA ALA A 1 -29.20 10.73 8.86
C ALA A 1 -28.27 9.59 8.49
N MET A 2 -27.43 9.17 9.44
CA MET A 2 -26.39 8.14 9.29
C MET A 2 -27.02 6.79 8.92
N MET A 3 -26.55 6.18 7.83
CA MET A 3 -26.74 4.77 7.56
C MET A 3 -25.99 3.95 8.61
N ARG A 4 -26.68 3.55 9.67
CA ARG A 4 -26.32 2.36 10.45
C ARG A 4 -27.00 1.20 9.75
N ASP A 5 -26.31 0.59 8.80
CA ASP A 5 -26.76 -0.65 8.17
C ASP A 5 -25.93 -1.78 8.77
N ASP A 6 -26.64 -2.71 9.40
CA ASP A 6 -26.14 -3.86 10.13
C ASP A 6 -25.33 -4.76 9.18
N HIS A 7 -23.99 -4.64 9.23
CA HIS A 7 -23.04 -5.44 8.46
C HIS A 7 -23.27 -6.92 8.82
N ARG A 8 -23.93 -7.67 7.94
CA ARG A 8 -24.06 -9.13 8.07
C ARG A 8 -22.69 -9.79 7.90
N ARG A 9 -21.87 -9.75 8.95
CA ARG A 9 -20.56 -10.39 9.07
C ARG A 9 -20.72 -11.90 8.87
N GLY A 10 -19.86 -12.49 8.03
CA GLY A 10 -19.60 -13.93 8.04
C GLY A 10 -20.32 -14.83 7.03
N ARG A 11 -21.10 -14.31 6.06
CA ARG A 11 -21.54 -15.12 4.91
C ARG A 11 -20.89 -14.63 3.61
N PRO A 12 -20.24 -15.52 2.82
CA PRO A 12 -19.66 -15.16 1.54
C PRO A 12 -20.66 -14.43 0.65
N LEU A 13 -20.28 -13.24 0.17
CA LEU A 13 -21.09 -12.51 -0.77
C LEU A 13 -21.01 -13.22 -2.11
N ARG A 14 -22.10 -13.83 -2.59
CA ARG A 14 -22.09 -14.49 -3.90
C ARG A 14 -21.68 -13.49 -5.00
N LEU A 15 -20.88 -13.94 -5.96
CA LEU A 15 -20.38 -13.14 -7.10
C LEU A 15 -21.40 -12.15 -7.69
N ARG A 16 -22.64 -12.59 -7.95
CA ARG A 16 -23.70 -11.71 -8.48
C ARG A 16 -23.99 -10.51 -7.56
N ARG A 17 -24.06 -10.74 -6.25
CA ARG A 17 -24.29 -9.69 -5.25
C ARG A 17 -23.06 -8.80 -5.09
N PHE A 18 -21.85 -9.35 -5.20
CA PHE A 18 -20.61 -8.59 -5.22
C PHE A 18 -20.58 -7.60 -6.39
N LYS A 19 -20.78 -8.09 -7.62
CA LYS A 19 -20.85 -7.25 -8.83
C LYS A 19 -21.94 -6.18 -8.75
N GLN A 20 -23.11 -6.53 -8.20
CA GLN A 20 -24.20 -5.57 -8.01
C GLN A 20 -23.84 -4.49 -6.99
N HIS A 21 -23.22 -4.85 -5.87
CA HIS A 21 -22.82 -3.91 -4.84
C HIS A 21 -21.73 -2.97 -5.33
N ALA A 22 -20.68 -3.50 -5.96
CA ALA A 22 -19.59 -2.72 -6.55
C ALA A 22 -20.10 -1.66 -7.53
N ARG A 23 -20.97 -2.06 -8.48
CA ARG A 23 -21.57 -1.13 -9.45
C ARG A 23 -22.44 -0.08 -8.78
N ARG A 24 -23.29 -0.49 -7.82
CA ARG A 24 -24.14 0.46 -7.08
C ARG A 24 -23.30 1.49 -6.32
N PHE A 25 -22.23 1.05 -5.68
CA PHE A 25 -21.34 1.94 -4.94
C PHE A 25 -20.60 2.89 -5.89
N TRP A 26 -20.03 2.37 -6.97
CA TRP A 26 -19.41 3.17 -8.02
C TRP A 26 -20.34 4.25 -8.57
N ASP A 27 -21.58 3.88 -8.92
CA ASP A 27 -22.56 4.83 -9.46
C ASP A 27 -22.96 5.91 -8.43
N ALA A 28 -22.88 5.59 -7.13
CA ALA A 28 -23.16 6.53 -6.05
C ALA A 28 -22.02 7.54 -5.81
N ILE A 29 -20.78 7.22 -6.20
CA ILE A 29 -19.67 8.17 -6.16
C ILE A 29 -19.95 9.30 -7.16
N PRO A 30 -19.88 10.58 -6.75
CA PRO A 30 -20.14 11.71 -7.65
C PRO A 30 -19.29 11.64 -8.93
N ALA A 31 -19.92 11.88 -10.08
CA ALA A 31 -19.29 11.70 -11.40
C ALA A 31 -17.93 12.41 -11.55
N ARG A 32 -17.79 13.60 -10.97
CA ARG A 32 -16.53 14.37 -10.96
C ARG A 32 -15.35 13.62 -10.35
N PHE A 33 -15.59 12.71 -9.40
CA PHE A 33 -14.53 11.92 -8.76
C PHE A 33 -14.18 10.66 -9.56
N ARG A 34 -15.03 10.24 -10.50
CA ARG A 34 -14.82 9.08 -11.38
C ARG A 34 -14.45 9.47 -12.81
N GLU A 35 -14.32 10.77 -13.07
CA GLU A 35 -14.00 11.29 -14.39
C GLU A 35 -12.65 10.75 -14.83
N GLY A 36 -12.60 10.07 -15.99
CA GLY A 36 -11.39 9.43 -16.47
C GLY A 36 -11.10 8.07 -15.82
N ALA A 37 -11.99 7.51 -14.99
CA ALA A 37 -11.81 6.17 -14.43
C ALA A 37 -12.93 5.22 -14.84
N VAL A 38 -12.60 3.95 -15.08
CA VAL A 38 -13.56 2.89 -15.47
C VAL A 38 -13.42 1.70 -14.53
N LEU A 39 -14.51 1.31 -13.86
CA LEU A 39 -14.54 0.14 -13.00
C LEU A 39 -14.62 -1.18 -13.79
N MET A 40 -13.65 -2.06 -13.54
CA MET A 40 -13.53 -3.42 -14.07
C MET A 40 -13.66 -4.42 -12.91
N ILE A 41 -14.53 -5.41 -13.05
CA ILE A 41 -14.75 -6.43 -12.01
C ILE A 41 -14.45 -7.81 -12.57
N HIS A 42 -13.52 -8.50 -11.94
CA HIS A 42 -13.00 -9.81 -12.34
C HIS A 42 -13.56 -10.91 -11.44
N ASP A 43 -13.72 -12.10 -12.02
CA ASP A 43 -14.25 -13.27 -11.30
C ASP A 43 -13.11 -14.05 -10.63
N GLU A 44 -11.98 -14.14 -11.31
CA GLU A 44 -10.77 -14.83 -10.85
C GLU A 44 -10.04 -14.05 -9.74
N PRO A 45 -9.22 -14.72 -8.92
CA PRO A 45 -8.31 -14.06 -7.99
C PRO A 45 -7.12 -13.44 -8.72
N ASN A 46 -6.48 -12.47 -8.06
CA ASN A 46 -5.20 -11.90 -8.45
C ASN A 46 -4.16 -12.16 -7.35
N PRO A 47 -3.48 -13.32 -7.35
CA PRO A 47 -2.47 -13.64 -6.35
C PRO A 47 -1.19 -12.85 -6.57
N ASP A 48 -0.46 -12.58 -5.50
CA ASP A 48 0.92 -12.14 -5.60
C ASP A 48 1.80 -13.28 -6.17
N PRO A 49 2.72 -12.98 -7.11
CA PRO A 49 3.53 -14.00 -7.75
C PRO A 49 4.65 -14.56 -6.86
N GLU A 50 5.07 -13.84 -5.82
CA GLU A 50 6.18 -14.19 -4.93
C GLU A 50 5.70 -14.59 -3.53
N LEU A 51 4.56 -14.07 -3.10
CA LEU A 51 4.00 -14.28 -1.76
C LEU A 51 2.76 -15.19 -1.81
N ASP A 52 2.97 -16.46 -1.42
CA ASP A 52 1.88 -17.42 -1.29
C ASP A 52 0.75 -16.89 -0.38
N GLU A 53 -0.51 -17.11 -0.79
CA GLU A 53 -1.71 -16.69 -0.06
C GLU A 53 -1.89 -15.17 0.10
N VAL A 54 -1.09 -14.35 -0.57
CA VAL A 54 -1.33 -12.90 -0.70
C VAL A 54 -2.11 -12.66 -1.99
N TYR A 55 -3.16 -11.85 -1.91
CA TYR A 55 -4.04 -11.54 -3.03
C TYR A 55 -4.33 -10.06 -3.10
N PHE A 56 -4.20 -9.47 -4.28
CA PHE A 56 -4.57 -8.09 -4.54
C PHE A 56 -6.08 -7.97 -4.74
N PHE A 57 -6.72 -7.10 -3.98
CA PHE A 57 -8.16 -6.84 -4.05
C PHE A 57 -8.52 -5.90 -5.20
N GLY A 58 -7.69 -4.89 -5.41
CA GLY A 58 -7.83 -3.89 -6.45
C GLY A 58 -6.50 -3.47 -7.06
N MET A 59 -6.60 -2.77 -8.19
CA MET A 59 -5.47 -2.11 -8.85
C MET A 59 -5.99 -0.99 -9.74
N CYS A 60 -5.32 0.16 -9.71
CA CYS A 60 -5.49 1.23 -10.68
C CYS A 60 -4.45 1.07 -11.80
N GLU A 61 -4.88 0.60 -12.97
CA GLU A 61 -4.03 0.56 -14.16
C GLU A 61 -4.16 1.90 -14.90
N PRO A 62 -3.09 2.71 -15.01
CA PRO A 62 -3.12 3.87 -15.88
C PRO A 62 -3.21 3.38 -17.33
N ALA A 63 -4.26 3.74 -18.07
CA ALA A 63 -4.46 3.32 -19.47
C ALA A 63 -3.47 3.99 -20.46
N PHE A 64 -2.38 4.54 -19.93
CA PHE A 64 -1.31 5.22 -20.66
C PHE A 64 -0.46 4.30 -21.53
N ALA A 65 -0.33 3.02 -21.17
CA ALA A 65 0.43 2.07 -21.98
C ALA A 65 -0.17 1.93 -23.39
N ALA A 66 -1.50 1.91 -23.51
CA ALA A 66 -2.20 1.92 -24.80
C ALA A 66 -2.12 3.28 -25.50
N LEU A 67 -1.90 4.37 -24.76
CA LEU A 67 -1.82 5.73 -25.27
C LEU A 67 -0.44 6.06 -25.85
N GLU A 68 0.67 5.55 -25.31
CA GLU A 68 2.00 5.74 -25.91
C GLU A 68 2.08 5.12 -27.31
N ASP A 69 1.60 3.88 -27.46
CA ASP A 69 1.49 3.21 -28.76
C ASP A 69 0.55 3.97 -29.71
N ALA A 70 -0.57 4.50 -29.19
CA ALA A 70 -1.51 5.27 -29.98
C ALA A 70 -1.00 6.68 -30.35
N VAL A 71 -0.25 7.35 -29.48
CA VAL A 71 0.35 8.68 -29.71
C VAL A 71 1.54 8.57 -30.66
N ALA A 72 2.36 7.54 -30.51
CA ALA A 72 3.39 7.19 -31.48
C ALA A 72 2.80 6.91 -32.87
N ALA A 73 1.61 6.30 -32.94
CA ALA A 73 0.91 6.01 -34.20
C ALA A 73 0.13 7.19 -34.80
N SER A 74 -0.38 8.13 -33.98
CA SER A 74 -1.32 9.19 -34.41
C SER A 74 -0.73 10.60 -34.51
N GLY A 75 0.43 10.87 -33.89
CA GLY A 75 1.12 12.14 -34.00
C GLY A 75 0.42 13.35 -33.36
N ASP A 76 -0.69 13.16 -32.63
CA ASP A 76 -1.37 14.20 -31.85
C ASP A 76 -0.89 14.11 -30.39
N PRO A 77 -0.07 15.07 -29.90
CA PRO A 77 0.55 14.98 -28.59
C PRO A 77 -0.38 15.41 -27.45
N ARG A 78 -1.70 15.34 -27.64
CA ARG A 78 -2.64 15.63 -26.56
C ARG A 78 -2.92 14.31 -25.84
N PRO A 79 -2.46 14.13 -24.58
CA PRO A 79 -3.01 13.06 -23.77
C PRO A 79 -4.48 13.40 -23.59
N SER A 80 -5.36 12.71 -24.31
CA SER A 80 -6.77 12.65 -23.91
C SER A 80 -6.78 12.26 -22.44
N GLU A 81 -7.54 13.00 -21.63
CA GLU A 81 -7.75 12.82 -20.19
C GLU A 81 -7.26 11.47 -19.68
N ARG A 82 -6.27 11.46 -18.79
CA ARG A 82 -5.61 10.25 -18.26
C ARG A 82 -6.67 9.23 -17.86
N GLN A 83 -6.93 8.24 -18.71
CA GLN A 83 -7.92 7.22 -18.40
C GLN A 83 -7.23 6.18 -17.51
N SER A 84 -7.89 5.76 -16.44
CA SER A 84 -7.45 4.63 -15.62
C SER A 84 -8.51 3.55 -15.61
N LEU A 85 -8.08 2.30 -15.58
CA LEU A 85 -8.93 1.17 -15.28
C LEU A 85 -8.80 0.87 -13.78
N VAL A 86 -9.93 0.81 -13.08
CA VAL A 86 -10.00 0.44 -11.66
C VAL A 86 -10.44 -1.01 -11.61
N HIS A 87 -9.49 -1.91 -11.34
CA HIS A 87 -9.71 -3.35 -11.28
C HIS A 87 -10.14 -3.75 -9.87
N VAL A 88 -11.07 -4.69 -9.77
CA VAL A 88 -11.49 -5.33 -8.52
C VAL A 88 -11.67 -6.82 -8.75
N TRP A 89 -11.01 -7.67 -7.95
CA TRP A 89 -11.00 -9.13 -8.15
C TRP A 89 -11.84 -9.87 -7.10
N TYR A 90 -13.03 -10.33 -7.48
CA TYR A 90 -13.90 -11.09 -6.58
C TYR A 90 -13.21 -12.34 -6.00
N GLY A 91 -12.43 -13.06 -6.81
CA GLY A 91 -11.73 -14.25 -6.37
C GLY A 91 -10.78 -13.96 -5.21
N SER A 92 -10.08 -12.82 -5.24
CA SER A 92 -9.17 -12.41 -4.16
C SER A 92 -9.92 -12.20 -2.84
N PHE A 93 -11.08 -11.52 -2.88
CA PHE A 93 -11.94 -11.37 -1.70
C PHE A 93 -12.41 -12.73 -1.18
N ALA A 94 -12.76 -13.66 -2.07
CA ALA A 94 -13.22 -14.99 -1.68
C ALA A 94 -12.12 -15.81 -1.01
N GLU A 95 -10.90 -15.78 -1.54
CA GLU A 95 -9.73 -16.46 -0.97
C GLU A 95 -9.41 -15.91 0.42
N THR A 96 -9.36 -14.59 0.60
CA THR A 96 -9.11 -13.98 1.91
C THR A 96 -10.24 -14.26 2.89
N ALA A 97 -11.51 -14.11 2.46
CA ALA A 97 -12.66 -14.35 3.31
C ALA A 97 -12.80 -15.82 3.76
N ALA A 98 -12.29 -16.78 2.98
CA ALA A 98 -12.29 -18.20 3.35
C ALA A 98 -11.37 -18.49 4.56
N ARG A 99 -10.35 -17.66 4.76
CA ARG A 99 -9.36 -17.79 5.84
C ARG A 99 -9.71 -16.91 7.06
N ALA A 100 -10.54 -15.88 6.87
CA ALA A 100 -10.93 -14.95 7.93
C ALA A 100 -12.15 -15.43 8.75
N ARG A 101 -12.07 -15.35 10.09
CA ARG A 101 -13.22 -15.65 10.98
C ARG A 101 -14.41 -14.72 10.76
N GLN A 102 -14.14 -13.47 10.42
CA GLN A 102 -15.12 -12.45 10.05
C GLN A 102 -14.51 -11.63 8.92
N PHE A 103 -15.27 -11.40 7.87
CA PHE A 103 -14.85 -10.59 6.73
C PHE A 103 -15.98 -9.64 6.35
N ASP A 104 -15.72 -8.33 6.39
CA ASP A 104 -16.71 -7.31 6.02
C ASP A 104 -16.69 -7.06 4.51
N TRP A 105 -17.28 -7.99 3.77
CA TRP A 105 -17.37 -7.94 2.31
C TRP A 105 -17.79 -6.59 1.73
N ARG A 106 -18.65 -5.83 2.42
CA ARG A 106 -19.12 -4.53 1.91
C ARG A 106 -18.10 -3.44 2.20
N GLY A 107 -17.61 -3.36 3.43
CA GLY A 107 -16.59 -2.39 3.84
C GLY A 107 -15.34 -2.52 2.98
N GLU A 108 -14.77 -3.73 2.91
CA GLU A 108 -13.55 -4.04 2.16
C GLU A 108 -13.68 -3.68 0.66
N LEU A 109 -14.85 -3.95 0.06
CA LEU A 109 -15.10 -3.64 -1.35
C LEU A 109 -15.23 -2.13 -1.60
N GLU A 110 -15.92 -1.43 -0.69
CA GLU A 110 -16.08 0.02 -0.79
C GLU A 110 -14.73 0.72 -0.59
N GLU A 111 -13.94 0.27 0.38
CA GLU A 111 -12.58 0.74 0.65
C GLU A 111 -11.64 0.48 -0.54
N THR A 112 -11.62 -0.74 -1.07
CA THR A 112 -10.82 -1.08 -2.27
C THR A 112 -11.17 -0.14 -3.44
N ILE A 113 -12.45 0.06 -3.73
CA ILE A 113 -12.86 0.94 -4.84
C ILE A 113 -12.40 2.39 -4.60
N LEU A 114 -12.47 2.88 -3.36
CA LEU A 114 -12.02 4.24 -3.02
C LEU A 114 -10.49 4.36 -3.08
N HIS A 115 -9.75 3.33 -2.66
CA HIS A 115 -8.28 3.27 -2.72
C HIS A 115 -7.81 3.38 -4.16
N GLU A 116 -8.30 2.50 -5.04
CA GLU A 116 -7.93 2.53 -6.45
C GLU A 116 -8.37 3.81 -7.18
N LEU A 117 -9.51 4.38 -6.77
CA LEU A 117 -9.92 5.67 -7.33
C LEU A 117 -9.03 6.82 -6.84
N THR A 118 -8.44 6.71 -5.64
CA THR A 118 -7.48 7.68 -5.12
C THR A 118 -6.16 7.59 -5.88
N HIS A 119 -5.68 6.38 -6.17
CA HIS A 119 -4.56 6.15 -7.10
C HIS A 119 -4.76 6.86 -8.43
N HIS A 120 -5.94 6.74 -9.04
CA HIS A 120 -6.26 7.47 -10.26
C HIS A 120 -6.07 9.00 -10.12
N TRP A 121 -6.45 9.59 -8.98
CA TRP A 121 -6.24 11.01 -8.72
C TRP A 121 -4.77 11.37 -8.50
N GLU A 122 -4.00 10.54 -7.81
CA GLU A 122 -2.55 10.72 -7.69
C GLU A 122 -1.86 10.66 -9.04
N HIS A 123 -2.16 9.63 -9.83
CA HIS A 123 -1.68 9.51 -11.21
C HIS A 123 -2.10 10.73 -12.03
N ARG A 124 -3.30 11.29 -11.84
CA ARG A 124 -3.71 12.54 -12.50
C ARG A 124 -2.91 13.76 -12.06
N ALA A 125 -2.55 13.82 -10.78
CA ALA A 125 -1.72 14.87 -10.22
C ALA A 125 -0.22 14.69 -10.51
N GLY A 126 0.21 13.55 -11.07
CA GLY A 126 1.61 13.21 -11.26
C GLY A 126 2.33 12.87 -9.94
N LEU A 127 1.57 12.38 -8.97
CA LEU A 127 2.04 11.87 -7.70
C LEU A 127 2.09 10.33 -7.75
N ASP A 128 2.90 9.75 -6.87
CA ASP A 128 3.13 8.31 -6.73
C ASP A 128 3.17 7.89 -5.24
N GLY A 129 2.53 8.66 -4.36
CA GLY A 129 2.62 8.48 -2.91
C GLY A 129 2.01 7.15 -2.49
N LEU A 130 0.79 6.87 -2.93
CA LEU A 130 0.08 5.63 -2.69
C LEU A 130 0.77 4.44 -3.36
N ASP A 131 1.30 4.57 -4.58
CA ASP A 131 2.05 3.49 -5.23
C ASP A 131 3.29 3.08 -4.41
N ARG A 132 4.00 4.06 -3.86
CA ARG A 132 5.15 3.81 -2.99
C ARG A 132 4.73 3.22 -1.64
N PHE A 133 3.60 3.66 -1.09
CA PHE A 133 3.03 3.11 0.13
C PHE A 133 2.62 1.63 -0.04
N ASP A 134 1.87 1.30 -1.09
CA ASP A 134 1.44 -0.07 -1.40
C ASP A 134 2.66 -0.99 -1.62
N ALA A 135 3.69 -0.49 -2.30
CA ALA A 135 4.96 -1.21 -2.44
C ALA A 135 5.65 -1.43 -1.08
N ALA A 136 5.61 -0.44 -0.18
CA ALA A 136 6.19 -0.54 1.15
C ALA A 136 5.44 -1.54 2.05
N GLN A 137 4.10 -1.60 1.96
CA GLN A 137 3.28 -2.64 2.60
C GLN A 137 3.69 -4.03 2.11
N LEU A 138 3.77 -4.23 0.80
CA LEU A 138 4.16 -5.53 0.22
C LEU A 138 5.56 -5.95 0.66
N ILE A 139 6.51 -5.00 0.69
CA ILE A 139 7.87 -5.25 1.21
C ILE A 139 7.81 -5.63 2.69
N ASN A 140 7.00 -4.97 3.53
CA ASN A 140 6.87 -5.33 4.94
C ASN A 140 6.27 -6.73 5.12
N PHE A 141 5.25 -7.09 4.33
CA PHE A 141 4.70 -8.45 4.31
C PHE A 141 5.76 -9.50 3.95
N GLY A 142 6.59 -9.22 2.94
CA GLY A 142 7.71 -10.07 2.56
C GLY A 142 8.75 -10.18 3.68
N ARG A 143 9.12 -9.07 4.32
CA ARG A 143 10.06 -9.02 5.45
C ARG A 143 9.61 -9.92 6.59
N LEU A 144 8.35 -9.83 7.00
CA LEU A 144 7.76 -10.68 8.05
C LEU A 144 7.79 -12.17 7.71
N ARG A 145 7.94 -12.52 6.43
CA ARG A 145 8.10 -13.90 5.92
C ARG A 145 9.55 -14.28 5.62
N GLY A 146 10.51 -13.44 6.01
CA GLY A 146 11.94 -13.69 5.84
C GLY A 146 12.50 -13.34 4.47
N LEU A 147 11.77 -12.60 3.63
CA LEU A 147 12.32 -12.06 2.39
C LEU A 147 13.18 -10.83 2.68
N ALA A 148 14.17 -10.60 1.82
CA ALA A 148 15.03 -9.43 1.92
C ALA A 148 14.24 -8.15 1.64
N ALA A 149 14.30 -7.19 2.55
CA ALA A 149 13.68 -5.88 2.37
C ALA A 149 14.70 -4.87 1.83
N PRO A 150 14.39 -4.12 0.76
CA PRO A 150 15.21 -2.99 0.33
C PRO A 150 15.39 -1.96 1.45
N LEU A 151 16.58 -1.37 1.57
CA LEU A 151 16.78 -0.26 2.50
C LEU A 151 15.82 0.90 2.20
N TYR A 152 15.45 1.65 3.24
CA TYR A 152 14.59 2.85 3.20
C TYR A 152 13.12 2.62 2.89
N PHE A 153 12.65 1.40 2.65
CA PHE A 153 11.26 1.17 2.22
C PHE A 153 10.24 1.73 3.23
N TRP A 154 10.56 1.66 4.53
CA TRP A 154 9.68 2.16 5.59
C TRP A 154 9.40 3.66 5.52
N ARG A 155 10.28 4.44 4.89
CA ARG A 155 10.11 5.89 4.71
C ARG A 155 9.04 6.25 3.69
N ASP A 156 8.57 5.28 2.90
CA ASP A 156 7.42 5.43 2.01
C ASP A 156 6.08 5.17 2.75
N GLY A 157 6.13 4.90 4.07
CA GLY A 157 4.97 4.83 4.96
C GLY A 157 4.37 6.20 5.34
N GLU A 158 3.28 6.19 6.11
CA GLU A 158 2.67 7.41 6.65
C GLU A 158 3.58 8.03 7.73
N PRO A 159 3.94 9.33 7.66
CA PRO A 159 4.78 9.96 8.66
C PRO A 159 4.13 10.00 10.06
N ASP A 160 4.85 9.58 11.09
CA ASP A 160 4.40 9.58 12.50
C ASP A 160 5.39 10.31 13.43
N GLY A 161 5.62 11.58 13.11
CA GLY A 161 6.59 12.43 13.81
C GLY A 161 7.98 12.38 13.19
N ASP A 162 8.98 12.82 13.95
CA ASP A 162 10.36 12.86 13.48
C ASP A 162 10.94 11.45 13.43
N HIS A 163 11.44 11.06 12.27
CA HIS A 163 12.13 9.78 12.08
C HIS A 163 11.28 8.54 12.38
N ALA A 164 9.96 8.65 12.22
CA ALA A 164 9.04 7.55 12.39
C ALA A 164 7.97 7.52 11.29
N TRP A 165 7.57 6.30 10.92
CA TRP A 165 6.62 6.03 9.84
C TRP A 165 5.73 4.84 10.19
N ILE A 166 4.52 4.83 9.67
CA ILE A 166 3.56 3.73 9.83
C ILE A 166 3.33 3.05 8.48
N ILE A 167 3.37 1.72 8.50
CA ILE A 167 2.95 0.87 7.39
C ILE A 167 1.97 -0.14 7.97
N ASP A 168 0.72 -0.10 7.50
CA ASP A 168 -0.39 -0.82 8.14
C ASP A 168 -0.49 -0.49 9.63
N ALA A 169 -0.38 -1.49 10.50
CA ALA A 169 -0.38 -1.33 11.94
C ALA A 169 1.04 -1.17 12.54
N ASP A 170 2.08 -1.41 11.73
CA ASP A 170 3.45 -1.44 12.20
C ASP A 170 4.08 -0.05 12.20
N ARG A 171 4.75 0.29 13.30
CA ARG A 171 5.41 1.58 13.49
C ARG A 171 6.91 1.43 13.38
N PHE A 172 7.51 2.05 12.38
CA PHE A 172 8.95 2.11 12.16
C PHE A 172 9.54 3.35 12.83
N VAL A 173 10.63 3.19 13.56
CA VAL A 173 11.38 4.29 14.20
C VAL A 173 12.85 4.15 13.86
N GLU A 174 13.45 5.22 13.34
CA GLU A 174 14.88 5.28 13.07
C GLU A 174 15.70 5.70 14.28
N VAL A 175 16.83 5.03 14.49
CA VAL A 175 17.75 5.28 15.61
C VAL A 175 19.19 5.49 15.16
N GLU A 176 19.90 6.37 15.85
CA GLU A 176 21.31 6.64 15.60
C GLU A 176 22.24 5.75 16.42
N GLY A 177 23.44 5.52 15.90
CA GLY A 177 24.51 4.81 16.60
C GLY A 177 24.44 3.28 16.47
N PRO A 178 25.49 2.58 16.92
CA PRO A 178 25.53 1.13 16.90
C PRO A 178 24.54 0.54 17.92
N PRO A 179 24.00 -0.67 17.67
CA PRO A 179 23.18 -1.37 18.66
C PRO A 179 24.03 -1.81 19.88
N PRO A 180 23.40 -2.11 21.04
CA PRO A 180 21.96 -2.12 21.27
C PRO A 180 21.33 -0.72 21.25
N TRP A 181 20.10 -0.63 20.75
CA TRP A 181 19.35 0.62 20.71
C TRP A 181 18.36 0.70 21.87
N THR A 182 18.14 1.90 22.39
CA THR A 182 17.08 2.17 23.37
C THR A 182 16.08 3.14 22.77
N VAL A 183 14.83 2.72 22.65
CA VAL A 183 13.75 3.49 22.02
C VAL A 183 12.60 3.73 22.98
N ASP A 184 11.97 4.89 22.87
CA ASP A 184 10.65 5.13 23.46
C ASP A 184 9.58 4.62 22.48
N PRO A 185 8.75 3.64 22.86
CA PRO A 185 7.69 3.14 22.01
C PRO A 185 6.60 4.17 21.68
N GLY A 186 6.47 5.23 22.48
CA GLY A 186 5.41 6.23 22.32
C GLY A 186 4.05 5.79 22.86
N ASP A 187 3.98 4.62 23.51
CA ASP A 187 2.76 4.06 24.10
C ASP A 187 2.57 4.38 25.59
N GLY A 188 3.38 5.30 26.13
CA GLY A 188 3.40 5.67 27.54
C GLY A 188 4.04 4.63 28.48
N GLY A 189 4.55 3.52 27.94
CA GLY A 189 5.35 2.55 28.68
C GLY A 189 6.83 2.96 28.82
N PRO A 190 7.65 2.13 29.49
CA PRO A 190 9.08 2.40 29.63
C PRO A 190 9.82 2.22 28.28
N PRO A 191 10.98 2.90 28.10
CA PRO A 191 11.87 2.64 26.98
C PRO A 191 12.29 1.18 26.89
N VAL A 192 12.47 0.69 25.65
CA VAL A 192 12.85 -0.68 25.36
C VAL A 192 14.25 -0.70 24.77
N THR A 193 15.11 -1.56 25.32
CA THR A 193 16.44 -1.85 24.75
C THR A 193 16.33 -3.07 23.84
N CYS A 194 16.86 -2.97 22.63
CA CYS A 194 16.72 -3.99 21.60
C CYS A 194 18.00 -4.14 20.76
N GLU A 195 18.15 -5.32 20.16
CA GLU A 195 19.19 -5.68 19.20
C GLU A 195 18.52 -5.98 17.85
N PRO A 196 19.12 -5.57 16.72
CA PRO A 196 18.57 -5.91 15.42
C PRO A 196 18.66 -7.41 15.16
N ASP A 197 17.68 -7.94 14.44
CA ASP A 197 17.75 -9.26 13.87
C ASP A 197 18.90 -9.30 12.83
N PRO A 198 19.77 -10.32 12.87
CA PRO A 198 20.93 -10.39 11.99
C PRO A 198 20.58 -10.58 10.51
N TYR A 199 19.33 -10.96 10.18
CA TYR A 199 18.90 -11.23 8.81
C TYR A 199 18.30 -10.00 8.12
N ASP A 200 17.46 -9.23 8.81
CA ASP A 200 16.80 -8.06 8.22
C ASP A 200 17.34 -6.71 8.73
N GLY A 201 18.13 -6.72 9.81
CA GLY A 201 18.74 -5.53 10.40
C GLY A 201 17.77 -4.66 11.21
N PHE A 202 16.55 -5.14 11.46
CA PHE A 202 15.53 -4.46 12.26
C PHE A 202 15.39 -5.11 13.63
N ALA A 203 15.05 -4.34 14.66
CA ALA A 203 14.56 -4.92 15.91
C ALA A 203 13.03 -4.84 15.94
N THR A 204 12.34 -5.98 16.04
CA THR A 204 10.88 -6.04 16.11
C THR A 204 10.44 -6.25 17.55
N ILE A 205 9.55 -5.39 18.04
CA ILE A 205 9.04 -5.39 19.42
C ILE A 205 7.50 -5.59 19.34
N PRO A 206 7.02 -6.82 19.52
CA PRO A 206 5.63 -7.17 19.23
C PRO A 206 4.60 -6.38 20.05
N GLY A 207 3.55 -5.91 19.39
CA GLY A 207 2.41 -5.24 20.03
C GLY A 207 2.72 -3.89 20.68
N ARG A 208 3.90 -3.32 20.44
CA ARG A 208 4.33 -2.01 20.96
C ARG A 208 4.24 -0.90 19.91
N GLY A 209 3.75 -1.22 18.70
CA GLY A 209 3.42 -0.25 17.66
C GLY A 209 2.01 0.30 17.88
N ALA A 210 1.89 1.62 17.83
CA ALA A 210 0.60 2.30 17.81
C ALA A 210 0.44 2.98 16.45
N ALA A 211 -0.54 2.53 15.66
CA ALA A 211 -0.93 3.23 14.44
C ALA A 211 -1.85 4.42 14.77
N LEU A 212 -1.95 5.38 13.84
CA LEU A 212 -2.73 6.62 14.01
C LEU A 212 -4.22 6.38 14.22
N ASP A 213 -4.75 5.24 13.75
CA ASP A 213 -6.16 4.85 13.86
C ASP A 213 -6.46 4.01 15.12
N GLY A 214 -5.45 3.72 15.94
CA GLY A 214 -5.55 2.90 17.14
C GLY A 214 -5.43 1.39 16.88
N ALA A 215 -5.10 0.96 15.67
CA ALA A 215 -4.66 -0.41 15.42
C ALA A 215 -3.33 -0.67 16.16
N GLN A 216 -3.25 -1.82 16.82
CA GLN A 216 -2.06 -2.24 17.55
C GLN A 216 -1.24 -3.18 16.68
N GLY A 217 -0.08 -2.71 16.23
CA GLY A 217 0.91 -3.52 15.50
C GLY A 217 2.24 -3.56 16.25
N ASP A 218 3.30 -3.85 15.52
CA ASP A 218 4.63 -3.99 16.10
C ASP A 218 5.42 -2.69 16.04
N LEU A 219 6.30 -2.47 17.02
CA LEU A 219 7.30 -1.41 16.94
C LEU A 219 8.55 -1.99 16.27
N ILE A 220 8.98 -1.36 15.19
CA ILE A 220 10.11 -1.78 14.38
C ILE A 220 11.19 -0.71 14.47
N VAL A 221 12.34 -1.08 15.02
CA VAL A 221 13.49 -0.19 15.16
C VAL A 221 14.43 -0.42 13.99
N ALA A 222 14.66 0.63 13.21
CA ALA A 222 15.52 0.63 12.03
C ALA A 222 16.76 1.49 12.28
N PRO A 223 17.93 1.13 11.74
CA PRO A 223 19.07 2.02 11.79
C PRO A 223 18.76 3.30 10.99
N ARG A 224 19.12 4.46 11.55
CA ARG A 224 19.07 5.72 10.81
C ARG A 224 20.10 5.67 9.71
N LEU A 225 19.61 5.60 8.48
CA LEU A 225 20.43 5.64 7.29
C LEU A 225 20.53 7.09 6.76
N PRO A 226 21.57 7.43 5.98
CA PRO A 226 21.64 8.72 5.29
C PRO A 226 20.40 9.00 4.44
N GLU A 227 20.25 10.22 3.93
CA GLU A 227 19.16 10.50 2.99
C GLU A 227 19.20 9.55 1.78
N ARG A 228 18.00 9.14 1.32
CA ARG A 228 17.87 8.19 0.20
C ARG A 228 18.56 8.83 -1.01
N PRO A 229 19.61 8.19 -1.59
CA PRO A 229 20.36 8.83 -2.65
C PRO A 229 19.46 9.05 -3.86
N THR A 230 19.47 10.27 -4.39
CA THR A 230 18.73 10.64 -5.60
C THR A 230 19.17 9.75 -6.77
N LEU A 231 18.33 9.65 -7.80
CA LEU A 231 18.70 8.93 -9.04
C LEU A 231 20.06 9.41 -9.55
N TRP A 232 20.29 10.73 -9.54
CA TRP A 232 21.56 11.33 -9.94
C TRP A 232 22.74 10.95 -9.04
N GLN A 233 22.55 10.86 -7.72
CA GLN A 233 23.59 10.39 -6.80
C GLN A 233 23.91 8.90 -7.01
N ARG A 234 22.91 8.07 -7.33
CA ARG A 234 23.10 6.65 -7.69
C ARG A 234 23.83 6.51 -9.03
N VAL A 235 23.42 7.26 -10.06
CA VAL A 235 24.05 7.32 -11.37
C VAL A 235 25.51 7.80 -11.24
N ARG A 236 25.78 8.87 -10.48
CA ARG A 236 27.16 9.35 -10.26
C ARG A 236 28.05 8.30 -9.59
N ARG A 237 27.53 7.56 -8.59
CA ARG A 237 28.26 6.45 -7.97
C ARG A 237 28.55 5.30 -8.93
N LEU A 238 27.62 4.98 -9.84
CA LEU A 238 27.79 3.94 -10.84
C LEU A 238 28.81 4.31 -11.93
N PHE A 239 28.89 5.60 -12.29
CA PHE A 239 29.77 6.08 -13.36
C PHE A 239 31.09 6.69 -12.86
N GLY A 240 31.38 6.63 -11.55
CA GLY A 240 32.72 6.86 -10.99
C GLY A 240 33.39 8.18 -11.41
N ARG A 241 32.64 9.23 -11.72
CA ARG A 241 33.22 10.56 -11.93
C ARG A 241 33.22 11.31 -10.62
N ASP A 242 34.29 11.09 -9.87
CA ASP A 242 34.81 12.09 -8.97
C ASP A 242 35.31 13.25 -9.85
N ASP A 243 34.49 14.28 -10.00
CA ASP A 243 34.92 15.53 -10.60
C ASP A 243 35.73 16.30 -9.53
N GLU A 244 37.06 16.25 -9.62
CA GLU A 244 37.95 17.32 -9.11
C GLU A 244 37.79 18.60 -9.94
#